data_AF-A0A8S2SUW8-F1
#
_entry.id   AF-A0A8S2SUW8-F1
#
_cell.length_a   1.000
_cell.length_b   1.000
_cell.length_c   1.000
_cell.angle_alpha   90.00
_cell.angle_beta   90.00
_cell.angle_gamma   90.00
#
_symmetry.space_group_name_H-M   'P 1'
#
loop_
_entity.id
_entity.type
_entity.pdbx_description
1 polymer ?
#
loop_
_entity_poly.entity_id
_entity_poly.type
_entity_poly.pdbx_seq_one_letter_code
_entity_poly.pdbx_strand_id
1 'polypeptide(L)'
;MAATVEQVQKLGLTYILNVAVESAPIVYPKPIKLEKFDIIDFPTAPISNFFNPLTDKIHTHISANKQNKVLVHCMAGISRSKLI
;
A
#
# COMPACT_ATOMS: atom_id res chain seq x y z
N MET A 1 0.77 -12.39 2.48
CA MET A 1 1.81 -11.98 3.45
C MET A 1 2.24 -10.56 3.12
N ALA A 2 2.22 -9.66 4.09
CA ALA A 2 2.76 -8.32 3.93
C ALA A 2 4.29 -8.36 3.72
N ALA A 3 4.86 -7.36 3.05
CA ALA A 3 6.29 -7.35 2.75
C ALA A 3 7.14 -7.25 4.03
N THR A 4 8.17 -8.08 4.16
CA THR A 4 9.07 -8.03 5.32
C THR A 4 9.99 -6.80 5.24
N VAL A 5 10.54 -6.36 6.37
CA VAL A 5 11.47 -5.21 6.44
C VAL A 5 12.65 -5.39 5.48
N GLU A 6 13.16 -6.61 5.35
CA GLU A 6 14.26 -6.94 4.43
C GLU A 6 13.89 -6.74 2.96
N GLN A 7 12.68 -7.15 2.55
CA GLN A 7 12.19 -6.92 1.19
C GLN A 7 12.03 -5.44 0.89
N VAL A 8 11.52 -4.69 1.87
CA VAL A 8 11.33 -3.24 1.77
C VAL A 8 12.65 -2.50 1.62
N GLN A 9 13.66 -2.87 2.40
CA GLN A 9 15.01 -2.31 2.29
C GLN A 9 15.69 -2.70 0.98
N LYS A 10 15.61 -3.97 0.58
CA LYS A 10 16.22 -4.47 -0.65
C LYS A 10 15.65 -3.81 -1.91
N LEU A 11 14.35 -3.53 -1.91
CA LEU A 11 13.69 -2.84 -3.02
C LEU A 11 13.88 -1.33 -2.99
N GLY A 12 14.32 -0.77 -1.85
CA GLY A 12 14.45 0.67 -1.63
C GLY A 12 13.08 1.36 -1.58
N LEU A 13 12.10 0.71 -0.97
CA LEU A 13 10.75 1.26 -0.85
C LEU A 13 10.75 2.45 0.12
N THR A 14 10.00 3.48 -0.23
CA THR A 14 9.86 4.71 0.57
C THR A 14 8.44 4.88 1.09
N TYR A 15 7.47 4.23 0.47
CA TYR A 15 6.06 4.29 0.86
C TYR A 15 5.37 2.94 0.68
N ILE A 16 4.64 2.53 1.70
CA ILE A 16 3.91 1.26 1.72
C ILE A 16 2.46 1.58 2.01
N LEU A 17 1.59 1.06 1.16
CA LEU A 17 0.16 1.24 1.25
C LEU A 17 -0.50 -0.12 1.46
N ASN A 18 -1.08 -0.30 2.65
CA ASN A 18 -1.75 -1.52 3.04
C ASN A 18 -3.26 -1.35 2.94
N VAL A 19 -3.92 -2.13 2.08
CA VAL A 19 -5.38 -2.06 1.87
C VAL A 19 -6.16 -3.19 2.54
N ALA A 20 -5.58 -3.83 3.57
CA ALA A 20 -6.19 -4.95 4.28
C ALA A 20 -6.83 -4.52 5.62
N VAL A 21 -8.04 -5.01 5.90
CA VAL A 21 -8.75 -4.75 7.18
C VAL A 21 -8.05 -5.46 8.35
N GLU A 22 -7.74 -6.74 8.21
CA GLU A 22 -7.24 -7.60 9.31
C GLU A 22 -5.74 -7.89 9.21
N SER A 23 -4.91 -6.85 9.11
CA SER A 23 -3.46 -7.01 9.22
C SER A 23 -2.94 -6.36 10.50
N ALA A 24 -2.11 -7.09 11.25
CA ALA A 24 -1.31 -6.50 12.31
C ALA A 24 -0.46 -5.34 11.74
N PRO A 25 -0.34 -4.21 12.46
CA PRO A 25 0.48 -3.08 12.01
C PRO A 25 1.96 -3.51 12.00
N ILE A 26 2.53 -3.63 10.81
CA ILE A 26 3.98 -3.83 10.65
C ILE A 26 4.62 -2.47 10.73
N VAL A 27 5.52 -2.26 11.69
CA VAL A 27 6.27 -1.01 11.78
C VAL A 27 7.54 -1.15 10.94
N TYR A 28 7.69 -0.28 9.94
CA TYR A 28 8.90 -0.21 9.14
C TYR A 28 9.84 0.87 9.69
N PRO A 29 11.17 0.66 9.64
CA PRO A 29 12.14 1.66 10.06
C PRO A 29 12.05 2.92 9.17
N LYS A 30 12.30 4.10 9.75
CA LYS A 30 12.40 5.35 8.96
C LYS A 30 13.51 5.20 7.90
N PRO A 31 13.36 5.79 6.70
CA PRO A 31 12.38 6.80 6.28
C PRO A 31 11.09 6.26 5.64
N ILE A 32 10.75 4.98 5.83
CA ILE A 32 9.60 4.35 5.16
C ILE A 32 8.28 4.87 5.75
N LYS A 33 7.42 5.43 4.90
CA LYS A 33 6.07 5.87 5.28
C LYS A 33 5.07 4.73 5.07
N LEU A 34 4.30 4.39 6.09
CA LEU A 34 3.24 3.39 6.03
C LEU A 34 1.87 4.04 6.15
N GLU A 35 0.96 3.72 5.24
CA GLU A 35 -0.45 4.09 5.34
C GLU A 35 -1.33 2.85 5.20
N LYS A 36 -2.34 2.75 6.06
CA LYS A 36 -3.32 1.66 6.05
C LYS A 36 -4.69 2.21 5.66
N PHE A 37 -5.35 1.50 4.76
CA PHE A 37 -6.73 1.74 4.34
C PHE A 37 -7.54 0.47 4.62
N ASP A 38 -8.48 0.58 5.55
CA ASP A 38 -9.36 -0.53 5.89
C ASP A 38 -10.47 -0.65 4.83
N ILE A 39 -10.14 -1.33 3.72
CA ILE A 39 -11.09 -1.61 2.65
C ILE A 39 -11.71 -2.98 2.88
N ILE A 40 -13.01 -2.99 3.21
CA ILE A 40 -13.76 -4.21 3.49
C ILE A 40 -13.88 -5.07 2.22
N ASP A 41 -13.55 -6.35 2.33
CA ASP A 41 -13.54 -7.32 1.22
C ASP A 41 -14.94 -7.86 0.93
N PHE A 42 -15.87 -6.99 0.55
CA PHE A 42 -17.19 -7.40 0.06
C PHE A 42 -17.30 -7.19 -1.45
N PRO A 43 -17.94 -8.10 -2.20
CA PRO A 43 -18.22 -7.91 -3.63
C PRO A 43 -19.03 -6.65 -3.92
N THR A 44 -19.80 -6.18 -2.94
CA THR A 44 -20.63 -4.97 -2.99
C THR A 44 -19.96 -3.75 -2.38
N ALA A 45 -18.78 -3.90 -1.78
CA ALA A 45 -18.04 -2.76 -1.25
C ALA A 45 -17.62 -1.86 -2.42
N PRO A 46 -17.82 -0.53 -2.34
CA PRO A 46 -17.43 0.39 -3.39
C PRO A 46 -15.92 0.64 -3.32
N ILE A 47 -15.11 -0.39 -3.59
CA ILE A 47 -13.64 -0.34 -3.65
C ILE A 47 -13.21 0.72 -4.67
N SER A 48 -14.03 0.93 -5.71
CA SER A 48 -13.86 1.98 -6.71
C SER A 48 -13.72 3.39 -6.14
N ASN A 49 -14.41 3.69 -5.04
CA ASN A 49 -14.34 5.00 -4.40
C ASN A 49 -12.98 5.24 -3.72
N PHE A 50 -12.21 4.18 -3.48
CA PHE A 50 -10.88 4.26 -2.89
C PHE A 50 -9.78 4.33 -3.95
N PHE A 51 -10.01 3.93 -5.21
CA PHE A 51 -8.96 4.01 -6.25
C PHE A 51 -8.49 5.45 -6.46
N ASN A 52 -9.40 6.39 -6.72
CA ASN A 52 -9.01 7.78 -6.97
C ASN A 52 -8.12 8.37 -5.86
N PRO A 53 -8.52 8.35 -4.57
CA PRO A 53 -7.67 8.89 -3.52
C PRO A 53 -6.39 8.09 -3.29
N LEU A 54 -6.36 6.79 -3.58
CA LEU A 54 -5.15 5.96 -3.50
C LEU A 54 -4.16 6.31 -4.60
N THR A 55 -4.64 6.34 -5.85
CA THR A 55 -3.88 6.70 -7.04
C THR A 55 -3.30 8.11 -6.91
N ASP A 56 -4.09 9.08 -6.43
CA ASP A 56 -3.61 10.44 -6.19
C ASP A 56 -2.47 10.48 -5.15
N LYS A 57 -2.56 9.69 -4.08
CA LYS A 57 -1.48 9.61 -3.08
C LYS A 57 -0.21 8.98 -3.64
N ILE A 58 -0.35 7.90 -4.40
CA ILE A 58 0.77 7.24 -5.08
C ILE A 58 1.43 8.22 -6.05
N HIS A 59 0.65 8.89 -6.89
CA HIS A 59 1.13 9.88 -7.85
C HIS A 59 1.81 11.06 -7.18
N THR A 60 1.23 11.60 -6.12
CA THR A 60 1.82 12.70 -5.34
C THR A 60 3.17 12.27 -4.75
N HIS A 61 3.26 11.06 -4.21
CA HIS A 61 4.49 10.56 -3.61
C HIS A 61 5.58 10.30 -4.65
N ILE A 62 5.27 9.67 -5.78
CA ILE A 62 6.23 9.41 -6.86
C ILE A 62 6.66 10.73 -7.54
N SER A 63 5.73 11.69 -7.69
CA SER A 63 6.03 12.99 -8.31
C SER A 63 6.88 13.89 -7.41
N ALA A 64 6.77 13.76 -6.08
CA ALA A 64 7.58 14.53 -5.13
C ALA A 64 9.08 14.19 -5.21
N ASN A 65 9.42 12.92 -5.48
CA ASN A 65 10.81 12.51 -5.72
C ASN A 65 10.83 11.26 -6.60
N LYS A 66 11.54 11.33 -7.73
CA LYS A 66 11.66 10.22 -8.69
C LYS A 66 12.35 8.97 -8.11
N GLN A 67 13.04 9.07 -6.97
CA GLN A 67 13.62 7.94 -6.25
C GLN A 67 12.61 7.23 -5.33
N ASN A 68 11.43 7.82 -5.12
CA ASN A 68 10.40 7.23 -4.30
C ASN A 68 9.85 5.97 -4.98
N LYS A 69 9.72 4.90 -4.19
CA LYS A 69 9.15 3.65 -4.63
C LYS A 69 8.01 3.28 -3.70
N VAL A 70 6.85 3.01 -4.32
CA VAL A 70 5.63 2.69 -3.61
C VAL A 70 5.34 1.21 -3.75
N LEU A 71 4.98 0.57 -2.64
CA LEU A 71 4.43 -0.78 -2.64
C LEU A 71 2.97 -0.73 -2.17
N VAL A 72 2.07 -1.21 -3.00
CA VAL A 72 0.67 -1.42 -2.65
C VAL A 72 0.46 -2.91 -2.41
N HIS A 73 -0.04 -3.29 -1.23
CA HIS A 73 -0.32 -4.70 -0.93
C HIS A 73 -1.66 -4.90 -0.21
N CYS A 74 -2.34 -6.00 -0.52
CA CYS A 74 -3.50 -6.51 0.21
C CYS A 74 -3.09 -7.78 0.98
N MET A 75 -3.93 -8.26 1.89
CA MET A 75 -3.69 -9.43 2.76
C MET A 75 -3.22 -10.67 1.98
N ALA A 76 -3.81 -10.90 0.79
CA ALA A 76 -3.56 -12.07 -0.04
C ALA A 76 -2.78 -11.79 -1.34
N GLY A 77 -2.49 -10.54 -1.70
CA GLY A 77 -1.85 -10.22 -2.99
C GLY A 77 -2.63 -10.61 -4.26
N ILE A 78 -3.86 -11.14 -4.14
CA ILE A 78 -4.60 -11.78 -5.24
C ILE A 78 -5.87 -11.00 -5.65
N SER A 79 -6.53 -10.29 -4.73
CA SER A 79 -7.79 -9.58 -5.01
C SER A 79 -7.59 -8.06 -5.14
N ARG A 80 -7.42 -7.33 -4.02
CA ARG A 80 -7.50 -5.85 -4.01
C ARG A 80 -6.25 -5.11 -4.50
N SER A 81 -5.04 -5.65 -4.28
CA SER A 81 -3.80 -5.01 -4.77
C SER A 81 -3.59 -5.16 -6.28
N LYS A 82 -4.35 -6.04 -6.94
CA LYS A 82 -4.28 -6.23 -8.40
C LYS A 82 -5.16 -5.23 -9.17
N LEU A 83 -6.09 -4.58 -8.47
CA LEU A 83 -7.02 -3.60 -9.02
C LEU A 83 -6.52 -2.15 -8.92
N ILE A 84 -5.49 -1.89 -8.09
CA ILE A 84 -4.90 -0.56 -7.85
C ILE A 84 -3.69 -0.38 -8.74
#